data_AF-A0AAQ2EXK2-F1
#
_entry.id   AF-A0AAQ2EXK2-F1
#
_cell.length_a   1.000
_cell.length_b   1.000
_cell.length_c   1.000
_cell.angle_alpha   90.00
_cell.angle_beta   90.00
_cell.angle_gamma   90.00
#
_symmetry.space_group_name_H-M   'P 1'
#
loop_
_entity.id
_entity.type
_entity.pdbx_description
1 polymer ?
#
loop_
_entity_poly.entity_id
_entity_poly.type
_entity_poly.pdbx_seq_one_letter_code
_entity_poly.pdbx_strand_id
1 'polypeptide(L)'
;MNKSTNTVYVLSGYAKCAISQQGKYKPGNKHSIGLLTTDENYEDNINKLEAFIKDLGWESITFCMVETVNDISTLSNDVLVSSFLRAQQNGQSLVVNDLPITVH
;
A
#
# COMPACT_ATOMS: atom_id res chain seq x y z
N MET A 1 20.22 13.52 19.26
CA MET A 1 20.11 12.88 17.93
C MET A 1 18.66 12.54 17.68
N ASN A 2 17.97 13.28 16.82
CA ASN A 2 16.65 12.88 16.34
C ASN A 2 16.86 11.62 15.48
N LYS A 3 16.40 10.48 15.97
CA LYS A 3 16.20 9.31 15.10
C LYS A 3 15.04 9.67 14.19
N SER A 4 15.33 10.30 13.05
CA SER A 4 14.40 10.27 11.93
C SER A 4 14.32 8.80 11.55
N THR A 5 13.31 8.10 12.09
CA THR A 5 13.01 6.72 11.75
C THR A 5 12.53 6.75 10.29
N ASN A 6 13.49 6.61 9.38
CA ASN A 6 13.22 6.42 7.96
C ASN A 6 12.58 5.05 7.67
N THR A 7 12.26 4.27 8.71
CA THR A 7 11.62 2.98 8.60
C THR A 7 10.21 3.12 8.05
N VAL A 8 9.96 2.42 6.95
CA VAL A 8 8.64 2.27 6.34
C VAL A 8 8.31 0.79 6.30
N TYR A 9 7.10 0.46 6.70
CA TYR A 9 6.55 -0.89 6.66
C TYR A 9 5.75 -1.05 5.37
N VAL A 10 6.04 -2.11 4.63
CA VAL A 10 5.41 -2.42 3.35
C VAL A 10 4.50 -3.63 3.56
N LEU A 11 3.20 -3.39 3.62
CA LEU A 11 2.16 -4.40 3.71
C LEU A 11 1.71 -4.75 2.30
N SER A 12 2.17 -5.88 1.79
CA SER A 12 1.83 -6.38 0.46
C SER A 12 0.63 -7.32 0.54
N GLY A 13 -0.26 -7.21 -0.44
CA GLY A 13 -1.53 -7.92 -0.40
C GLY A 13 -2.35 -7.73 -1.65
N TYR A 14 -3.66 -7.85 -1.47
CA TYR A 14 -4.63 -7.74 -2.54
C TYR A 14 -5.82 -6.92 -2.09
N ALA A 15 -6.44 -6.21 -3.04
CA ALA A 15 -7.73 -5.58 -2.84
C ALA A 15 -8.56 -5.61 -4.12
N LYS A 16 -9.86 -5.45 -3.97
CA LYS A 16 -10.83 -5.45 -5.06
C LYS A 16 -11.27 -4.02 -5.35
N CYS A 17 -11.32 -3.63 -6.62
CA CYS A 17 -11.82 -2.31 -6.99
C CYS A 17 -13.32 -2.22 -6.70
N ALA A 18 -13.73 -1.24 -5.89
CA ALA A 18 -15.11 -1.02 -5.48
C ALA A 18 -15.81 0.10 -6.27
N ILE A 19 -15.04 0.98 -6.93
CA ILE A 19 -15.57 2.19 -7.57
C ILE A 19 -15.68 2.08 -9.08
N SER A 20 -16.80 2.54 -9.63
CA SER A 20 -17.15 2.49 -11.06
C SER A 20 -16.46 3.53 -11.93
N GLN A 21 -15.77 4.51 -11.34
CA GLN A 21 -15.29 5.72 -12.05
C GLN A 21 -13.77 5.84 -12.19
N GLN A 22 -12.96 4.86 -11.78
CA GLN A 22 -11.52 4.92 -12.03
C GLN A 22 -11.16 4.29 -13.38
N GLY A 23 -10.90 5.13 -14.39
CA GLY A 23 -10.80 4.76 -15.80
C GLY A 23 -9.98 3.52 -16.16
N LYS A 24 -8.88 3.21 -15.45
CA LYS A 24 -8.06 2.01 -15.70
C LYS A 24 -8.45 0.76 -14.89
N TYR A 25 -9.21 0.91 -13.80
CA TYR A 25 -9.57 -0.18 -12.91
C TYR A 25 -11.04 -0.54 -13.07
N LYS A 26 -11.33 -1.83 -13.29
CA LYS A 26 -12.72 -2.29 -13.42
C LYS A 26 -13.26 -2.70 -12.04
N PRO A 27 -14.46 -2.26 -11.65
CA PRO A 27 -15.14 -2.75 -10.46
C PRO A 27 -15.19 -4.28 -10.47
N GLY A 28 -15.00 -4.90 -9.31
CA GLY A 28 -14.99 -6.36 -9.25
C GLY A 28 -13.61 -6.97 -9.37
N ASN A 29 -12.68 -6.32 -10.08
CA ASN A 29 -11.35 -6.86 -10.32
C ASN A 29 -10.51 -6.81 -9.05
N LYS A 30 -9.79 -7.91 -8.80
CA LYS A 30 -8.79 -8.01 -7.75
C LYS A 30 -7.43 -7.57 -8.29
N HIS A 31 -6.72 -6.75 -7.54
CA HIS A 31 -5.40 -6.23 -7.88
C HIS A 31 -4.44 -6.48 -6.73
N SER A 32 -3.16 -6.68 -7.06
CA SER A 32 -2.10 -6.65 -6.06
C SER A 32 -1.88 -5.23 -5.57
N ILE A 33 -1.72 -5.07 -4.27
CA ILE A 33 -1.48 -3.79 -3.62
C ILE A 33 -0.25 -3.86 -2.73
N GLY A 34 0.40 -2.72 -2.54
CA GLY A 34 1.42 -2.51 -1.52
C GLY A 34 1.10 -1.25 -0.75
N LEU A 35 0.78 -1.39 0.53
CA LEU A 35 0.60 -0.26 1.43
C LEU A 35 1.92 0.02 2.13
N LEU A 36 2.42 1.23 2.00
CA LEU A 36 3.58 1.72 2.71
C LEU A 36 3.11 2.61 3.86
N THR A 37 3.56 2.36 5.09
CA THR A 37 3.19 3.14 6.27
C THR A 37 4.40 3.40 7.16
N THR A 38 4.44 4.56 7.81
CA THR A 38 5.41 4.85 8.88
C THR A 38 4.88 4.47 10.26
N ASP A 39 3.67 3.93 10.35
CA ASP A 39 3.07 3.48 11.60
C ASP A 39 3.76 2.20 12.10
N GLU A 40 4.56 2.32 13.16
CA GLU A 40 5.23 1.19 13.81
C GLU A 40 4.26 0.23 14.50
N ASN A 41 3.04 0.69 14.82
CA ASN A 41 1.97 -0.11 15.43
C ASN A 41 0.93 -0.51 14.38
N TYR A 42 1.35 -0.70 13.12
CA TYR A 42 0.47 -1.04 12.01
C TYR A 42 -0.40 -2.28 12.27
N GLU A 43 0.06 -3.22 13.10
CA GLU A 43 -0.68 -4.43 13.47
C GLU A 43 -1.91 -4.08 14.31
N ASP A 44 -1.74 -3.26 15.34
CA ASP A 44 -2.85 -2.79 16.19
C ASP A 44 -3.77 -1.81 15.44
N ASN A 45 -3.21 -1.06 14.49
CA ASN A 45 -3.91 -0.06 13.69
C ASN A 45 -4.40 -0.60 12.33
N ILE A 46 -4.39 -1.91 12.10
CA ILE A 46 -4.69 -2.50 10.78
C ILE A 46 -6.05 -2.05 10.22
N ASN A 47 -7.05 -1.87 11.10
CA ASN A 47 -8.37 -1.38 10.72
C ASN A 47 -8.36 0.04 10.16
N LYS A 48 -7.48 0.91 10.66
CA LYS A 48 -7.31 2.29 10.14
C LYS A 48 -6.65 2.28 8.77
N LEU A 49 -5.67 1.40 8.59
CA LEU A 49 -4.99 1.21 7.31
C LEU A 49 -5.96 0.66 6.25
N GLU A 50 -6.82 -0.28 6.63
CA GLU A 50 -7.89 -0.74 5.74
C GLU A 50 -8.90 0.37 5.42
N ALA A 51 -9.28 1.19 6.40
CA ALA A 51 -10.19 2.31 6.17
C ALA A 51 -9.63 3.30 5.16
N PHE A 52 -8.34 3.64 5.26
CA PHE A 52 -7.64 4.45 4.26
C PHE A 52 -7.72 3.86 2.85
N ILE A 53 -7.49 2.55 2.70
CA ILE A 53 -7.57 1.87 1.40
C ILE A 53 -9.03 1.87 0.88
N LYS A 54 -10.01 1.70 1.77
CA LYS A 54 -11.45 1.79 1.44
C LYS A 54 -11.86 3.18 0.96
N ASP A 55 -11.37 4.22 1.61
CA ASP A 55 -11.61 5.61 1.20
C ASP A 55 -11.03 5.92 -0.20
N LEU A 56 -9.99 5.19 -0.62
CA LEU A 56 -9.43 5.24 -1.97
C LEU A 56 -10.21 4.41 -3.02
N GLY A 57 -11.30 3.75 -2.61
CA GLY A 57 -12.18 2.99 -3.49
C GLY A 57 -11.86 1.51 -3.63
N TRP A 58 -11.18 0.91 -2.65
CA TRP A 58 -10.79 -0.49 -2.65
C TRP A 58 -11.44 -1.28 -1.50
N GLU A 59 -11.95 -2.47 -1.78
CA GLU A 59 -12.60 -3.34 -0.80
C GLU A 59 -11.94 -4.72 -0.73
N SER A 60 -12.45 -5.60 0.14
CA SER A 60 -11.97 -7.00 0.27
C SER A 60 -10.45 -7.11 0.38
N ILE A 61 -9.87 -6.29 1.26
CA ILE A 61 -8.42 -6.17 1.45
C ILE A 61 -7.88 -7.42 2.14
N THR A 62 -6.73 -7.90 1.71
CA THR A 62 -6.02 -9.00 2.36
C THR A 62 -4.53 -8.73 2.29
N PHE A 63 -3.89 -8.57 3.44
CA PHE A 63 -2.44 -8.49 3.53
C PHE A 63 -1.85 -9.90 3.67
N CYS A 64 -0.77 -10.17 2.95
CA CYS A 64 -0.13 -11.48 2.91
C CYS A 64 1.32 -11.45 3.39
N MET A 65 1.99 -10.32 3.22
CA MET A 65 3.40 -10.16 3.58
C MET A 65 3.64 -8.77 4.13
N VAL A 66 4.55 -8.67 5.09
CA VAL A 66 5.03 -7.40 5.63
C VAL A 66 6.55 -7.38 5.54
N GLU A 67 7.07 -6.31 4.97
CA GLU A 67 8.51 -6.06 4.87
C GLU A 67 8.85 -4.75 5.59
N THR A 68 10.02 -4.69 6.22
CA THR A 68 10.52 -3.46 6.85
C THR A 68 11.63 -2.88 5.99
N VAL A 69 11.42 -1.66 5.48
CA VAL A 69 12.39 -0.95 4.66
C VAL A 69 12.97 0.20 5.48
N ASN A 70 14.23 0.05 5.88
CA ASN A 70 14.94 1.05 6.69
C ASN A 70 15.74 2.05 5.83
N ASP A 71 15.98 1.72 4.57
CA ASP A 71 16.75 2.56 3.64
C ASP A 71 16.14 2.47 2.24
N ILE A 72 15.78 3.63 1.70
CA ILE A 72 15.21 3.79 0.36
C ILE A 72 16.17 3.30 -0.73
N SER A 73 17.49 3.30 -0.48
CA SER A 73 18.50 2.83 -1.43
C SER A 73 18.36 1.34 -1.77
N THR A 74 17.64 0.58 -0.94
CA THR A 74 17.35 -0.84 -1.18
C THR A 74 16.20 -1.06 -2.17
N LEU A 75 15.45 -0.01 -2.49
CA LEU A 75 14.36 -0.06 -3.47
C LEU A 75 14.90 0.27 -4.86
N SER A 76 14.81 -0.68 -5.79
CA SER A 76 15.25 -0.52 -7.18
C SER A 76 14.15 -0.10 -8.15
N ASN A 77 12.92 0.07 -7.67
CA ASN A 77 11.75 0.39 -8.49
C ASN A 77 11.26 1.82 -8.20
N ASP A 78 11.19 2.66 -9.24
CA ASP A 78 10.82 4.08 -9.12
C ASP A 78 9.43 4.30 -8.49
N VAL A 79 8.48 3.39 -8.71
CA VAL A 79 7.14 3.45 -8.11
C VAL A 79 7.21 3.18 -6.61
N LEU A 80 8.03 2.20 -6.19
CA LEU A 80 8.25 1.92 -4.76
C LEU A 80 9.02 3.05 -4.09
N VAL A 81 10.07 3.59 -4.71
CA VAL A 81 10.82 4.76 -4.23
C VAL A 81 9.90 5.96 -4.05
N SER A 82 9.09 6.29 -5.07
CA SER A 82 8.14 7.40 -4.98
C SER A 82 7.09 7.19 -3.89
N SER A 83 6.66 5.94 -3.68
CA SER A 83 5.66 5.61 -2.67
C SER A 83 6.23 5.61 -1.26
N PHE A 84 7.50 5.24 -1.11
CA PHE A 84 8.24 5.35 0.15
C PHE A 84 8.34 6.82 0.56
N LEU A 85 8.75 7.71 -0.36
CA LEU A 85 8.81 9.15 -0.10
C LEU A 85 7.43 9.73 0.26
N ARG A 86 6.37 9.32 -0.44
CA ARG A 86 5.00 9.72 -0.09
C ARG A 86 4.58 9.23 1.28
N ALA A 87 4.92 8.00 1.66
CA ALA A 87 4.61 7.47 2.99
C ALA A 87 5.37 8.26 4.08
N GLN A 88 6.63 8.63 3.86
CA GLN A 88 7.37 9.48 4.80
C GLN A 88 6.75 10.87 4.95
N GLN A 89 6.19 11.44 3.88
CA GLN A 89 5.58 12.77 3.90
C GLN A 89 4.16 12.77 4.49
N ASN A 90 3.36 11.74 4.18
CA ASN A 90 1.92 11.71 4.47
C ASN A 90 1.55 10.67 5.54
N GLY A 91 2.51 9.95 6.10
CA GLY A 91 2.33 8.82 7.00
C GLY A 91 2.02 7.50 6.29
N GLN A 92 1.39 7.54 5.10
CA GLN A 92 1.05 6.35 4.33
C GLN A 92 0.95 6.61 2.81
N SER A 93 1.17 5.56 2.01
CA SER A 93 1.01 5.58 0.55
C SER A 93 0.55 4.21 0.05
N LEU A 94 -0.41 4.19 -0.88
CA LEU A 94 -0.88 2.97 -1.53
C LEU A 94 -0.31 2.85 -2.95
N VAL A 95 0.25 1.68 -3.25
CA VAL A 95 0.61 1.24 -4.61
C VAL A 95 -0.38 0.17 -5.04
N VAL A 96 -0.84 0.25 -6.28
CA VAL A 96 -1.72 -0.73 -6.89
C VAL A 96 -1.08 -1.17 -8.20
N ASN A 97 -1.06 -2.49 -8.45
CA ASN A 97 -0.70 -3.01 -9.76
C ASN A 97 -1.85 -2.77 -10.76
N ASP A 98 -1.55 -2.10 -11.86
CA ASP A 98 -2.51 -1.77 -12.90
C ASP A 98 -3.15 -3.00 -13.55
N LEU A 99 -2.44 -4.13 -13.55
CA LEU A 99 -2.93 -5.38 -14.10
C LEU A 99 -3.77 -6.14 -13.05
N PRO A 100 -5.01 -6.53 -13.39
CA PRO A 100 -5.83 -7.34 -12.50
C PRO A 100 -5.27 -8.76 -12.40
N ILE A 101 -5.53 -9.42 -11.28
CA ILE A 101 -5.23 -10.82 -11.08
C ILE A 101 -6.24 -11.65 -11.86
N THR A 102 -5.79 -12.23 -12.97
CA THR A 102 -6.59 -13.20 -13.73
C THR A 102 -6.39 -14.58 -13.13
N VAL A 103 -7.43 -15.12 -12.50
CA VAL A 103 -7.49 -16.55 -12.16
C VAL A 103 -7.94 -17.27 -13.42
N HIS A 104 -7.13 -18.19 -13.93
CA HIS A 104 -7.50 -19.09 -15.04
C HIS A 104 -8.32 -20.25 -14.53
#